data_AF-A0A9P6Q886-F1
#
_entry.id   AF-A0A9P6Q886-F1
#
_cell.length_a   1.000
_cell.length_b   1.000
_cell.length_c   1.000
_cell.angle_alpha   90.00
_cell.angle_beta   90.00
_cell.angle_gamma   90.00
#
_symmetry.space_group_name_H-M   'P 1'
#
loop_
_entity.id
_entity.type
_entity.pdbx_description
1 polymer ?
#
loop_
_entity_poly.entity_id
_entity_poly.type
_entity_poly.pdbx_seq_one_letter_code
_entity_poly.pdbx_strand_id
1 'polypeptide(L)' 'MVFQYLKRTAGDNPYIFISFVIGVIGPALVVGVPPIRKSMGYVSPVRAPETYPLPQRARSPPAGYED' A
#
# COMPACT_ATOMS: atom_id res chain seq x y z
N MET A 1 -12.15 32.82 -6.25
CA MET A 1 -13.00 32.44 -5.10
C MET A 1 -12.32 31.42 -4.17
N VAL A 2 -11.91 30.24 -4.67
CA VAL A 2 -11.37 29.15 -3.82
C VAL A 2 -10.04 29.47 -3.12
N PHE A 3 -9.07 30.06 -3.82
CA PHE A 3 -7.76 30.38 -3.23
C PHE A 3 -7.86 31.37 -2.06
N GLN A 4 -8.71 32.40 -2.21
CA GLN A 4 -8.95 33.38 -1.14
C GLN A 4 -9.65 32.76 0.07
N TYR A 5 -10.54 31.78 -0.16
CA TYR A 5 -11.17 31.01 0.92
C TYR A 5 -10.15 30.18 1.69
N LEU A 6 -9.31 29.39 1.01
CA LEU A 6 -8.26 28.60 1.65
C LEU A 6 -7.28 29.49 2.44
N LYS A 7 -6.88 30.62 1.87
CA LYS A 7 -6.03 31.61 2.55
C LYS A 7 -6.68 32.15 3.82
N ARG A 8 -7.98 32.44 3.77
CA ARG A 8 -8.74 32.93 4.93
C ARG A 8 -8.90 31.85 5.99
N THR A 9 -9.29 30.63 5.63
CA THR A 9 -9.44 29.51 6.57
C THR A 9 -8.11 29.15 7.24
N ALA A 10 -6.99 29.26 6.54
CA ALA A 10 -5.67 29.05 7.11
C ALA A 10 -5.29 30.07 8.21
N GLY A 11 -5.82 31.31 8.13
CA GLY A 11 -5.61 32.33 9.15
C GLY A 11 -6.65 32.28 10.28
N ASP A 12 -7.94 32.19 9.93
CA ASP A 12 -9.05 32.25 10.89
C ASP A 12 -9.15 30.96 11.72
N ASN A 13 -8.86 29.79 11.12
CA ASN A 13 -8.98 28.47 11.76
C ASN A 13 -7.84 27.53 11.34
N PRO A 14 -6.60 27.81 11.77
CA PRO A 14 -5.41 27.08 11.31
C PRO A 14 -5.45 25.58 11.64
N TYR A 15 -6.03 25.20 12.76
CA TYR A 15 -6.12 23.81 13.22
C TYR A 15 -6.99 22.95 12.27
N ILE A 16 -8.17 23.44 11.88
CA ILE A 16 -9.04 22.74 10.91
C ILE A 16 -8.33 22.62 9.55
N PHE A 17 -7.72 23.71 9.10
CA PHE A 17 -7.04 23.74 7.81
C PHE A 17 -5.91 22.71 7.74
N ILE A 18 -5.01 22.71 8.73
CA ILE A 18 -3.87 21.79 8.78
C ILE A 18 -4.33 20.34 8.98
N SER A 19 -5.32 20.09 9.84
CA SER A 19 -5.89 18.74 10.00
C SER A 19 -6.44 18.19 8.68
N PHE A 20 -7.15 19.01 7.91
CA PHE A 20 -7.66 18.61 6.60
C PHE A 20 -6.53 18.35 5.60
N VAL A 21 -5.54 19.24 5.53
CA VAL A 21 -4.38 19.08 4.64
C VAL A 21 -3.65 17.77 4.94
N ILE A 22 -3.33 17.50 6.21
CA ILE A 22 -2.66 16.24 6.61
C ILE A 22 -3.55 15.03 6.30
N GLY A 23 -4.85 15.12 6.58
CA GLY A 23 -5.82 14.07 6.28
C GLY A 23 -5.90 13.72 4.80
N VAL A 24 -5.77 14.71 3.92
CA VAL A 24 -5.80 14.51 2.45
C VAL A 24 -4.45 14.09 1.88
N ILE A 25 -3.33 14.52 2.47
CA ILE A 25 -1.98 14.14 2.02
C ILE A 25 -1.82 12.62 2.03
N GLY A 26 -2.28 11.91 3.07
CA GLY A 26 -2.17 10.45 3.17
C GLY A 26 -2.77 9.71 1.96
N PRO A 27 -4.08 9.84 1.69
CA PRO A 27 -4.73 9.24 0.52
C PRO A 27 -4.12 9.68 -0.81
N ALA A 28 -3.73 10.96 -0.95
CA ALA A 28 -3.08 11.45 -2.16
C ALA A 28 -1.75 10.72 -2.42
N LEU A 29 -0.95 10.48 -1.38
CA LEU A 29 0.30 9.71 -1.48
C LEU A 29 0.04 8.21 -1.75
N VAL A 30 -0.99 7.61 -1.15
CA VAL A 30 -1.36 6.20 -1.41
C VAL A 30 -1.71 5.99 -2.89
N VAL A 31 -2.35 6.96 -3.53
CA VAL A 31 -2.68 6.88 -4.96
C VAL A 31 -1.48 7.27 -5.84
N GLY A 32 -0.76 8.34 -5.50
CA GLY A 32 0.28 8.92 -6.33
C GLY A 32 1.64 8.20 -6.26
N VAL A 33 2.06 7.74 -5.08
CA VAL A 33 3.41 7.18 -4.88
C VAL A 33 3.59 5.79 -5.51
N PRO A 34 2.65 4.84 -5.44
CA PRO A 34 2.85 3.51 -6.03
C PRO A 34 3.16 3.48 -7.52
N PRO A 35 2.48 4.22 -8.43
CA PRO A 35 2.84 4.20 -9.84
C PRO A 35 4.24 4.77 -10.11
N ILE A 36 4.61 5.87 -9.42
CA ILE A 36 5.95 6.46 -9.52
C ILE A 36 7.02 5.48 -9.05
N ARG A 37 6.77 4.81 -7.92
CA ARG A 37 7.69 3.82 -7.38
C ARG A 37 7.88 2.63 -8.34
N LYS A 38 6.79 2.16 -8.97
CA LYS A 38 6.85 1.09 -9.99
C LYS A 38 7.63 1.52 -11.23
N SER A 39 7.48 2.75 -11.70
CA SER A 39 8.26 3.25 -12.86
C SER A 39 9.75 3.42 -12.55
N MET A 40 10.12 3.57 -11.27
CA MET A 40 11.51 3.59 -10.79
C MET A 40 12.11 2.18 -10.60
N GLY A 41 11.43 1.13 -11.04
CA GLY A 41 11.95 -0.25 -10.99
C GLY A 41 11.64 -1.01 -9.70
N TYR A 42 10.78 -0.48 -8.83
CA TYR A 42 10.33 -1.23 -7.65
C TYR A 42 9.45 -2.41 -8.05
N VAL A 43 9.84 -3.60 -7.59
CA VAL A 43 9.07 -4.85 -7.72
C VAL A 43 8.49 -5.21 -6.36
N SER A 44 7.18 -5.48 -6.31
CA SER A 44 6.53 -5.93 -5.09
C SER A 44 7.05 -7.32 -4.69
N PRO A 45 7.33 -7.56 -3.40
CA PRO A 45 7.75 -8.88 -2.95
C PRO A 45 6.65 -9.91 -3.19
N VAL A 46 7.05 -11.16 -3.42
CA VAL A 46 6.12 -12.28 -3.52
C VAL A 46 5.40 -12.46 -2.19
N ARG A 47 4.11 -12.78 -2.22
CA ARG A 47 3.31 -13.04 -1.01
C ARG A 47 3.90 -14.22 -0.26
N ALA A 48 4.08 -14.07 1.05
CA ALA A 48 4.48 -15.18 1.90
C ALA A 48 3.39 -16.28 1.88
N PRO A 49 3.78 -17.56 1.99
CA PRO A 49 2.81 -18.65 2.09
C PRO A 49 2.04 -18.53 3.40
N GLU A 50 0.71 -18.47 3.31
CA GLU A 50 -0.18 -18.42 4.49
C GLU A 50 -0.38 -19.81 5.10
N THR A 51 -0.17 -20.86 4.30
CA THR A 51 -0.34 -22.25 4.67
C THR A 51 0.83 -23.08 4.16
N TYR A 52 0.92 -24.33 4.63
CA TYR A 52 1.89 -25.28 4.07
C TYR A 52 1.73 -25.36 2.54
N PRO A 53 2.80 -25.16 1.75
CA PRO A 53 2.72 -25.15 0.30
C PRO A 53 2.57 -26.58 -0.22
N LEU A 54 1.33 -27.07 -0.25
CA LEU A 54 1.04 -28.38 -0.79
C LEU A 54 1.21 -28.35 -2.32
N PRO A 55 2.09 -29.18 -2.90
CA PRO A 55 2.28 -29.18 -4.34
C PRO A 55 1.03 -29.72 -5.03
N GLN A 56 0.59 -29.05 -6.10
CA GLN A 56 -0.54 -29.48 -6.94
C GLN A 56 -0.09 -30.61 -7.89
N ARG A 57 0.29 -31.75 -7.32
CA ARG A 57 0.70 -32.95 -8.05
C ARG A 57 0.07 -34.21 -7.45
N ALA A 58 -0.06 -35.25 -8.26
CA ALA A 58 -0.43 -36.58 -7.79
C ALA A 58 0.61 -37.12 -6.81
N ARG A 59 0.18 -37.96 -5.87
CA ARG A 59 1.08 -38.62 -4.92
C ARG A 59 2.02 -39.55 -5.68
N SER A 60 3.30 -39.46 -5.34
CA SER A 60 4.30 -40.46 -5.73
C SER A 60 4.63 -41.28 -4.49
N PRO A 61 4.57 -42.62 -4.55
CA PRO A 61 5.05 -43.46 -3.46
C PRO A 61 6.51 -43.09 -3.13
N PRO A 62 6.85 -42.83 -1.85
CA PRO A 62 8.24 -42.68 -1.43
C PRO A 62 8.93 -44.05 -1.45
N ALA A 63 10.23 -44.07 -1.70
CA ALA A 63 11.07 -45.25 -1.55
C ALA A 63 12.02 -45.05 -0.36
N GLY A 64 12.37 -46.12 0.35
CA GLY A 64 13.35 -46.12 1.44
C GLY A 64 12.78 -45.93 2.86
N TYR A 65 11.51 -46.28 3.08
CA TYR A 65 10.83 -46.27 4.38
C TYR A 65 9.91 -47.50 4.52
N GLU A 66 10.39 -48.67 4.04
CA GLU A 66 9.64 -49.93 4.03
C GLU A 66 9.81 -50.77 5.31
N ASP A 67 10.47 -50.22 6.33
CA ASP A 67 10.74 -50.83 7.64
C ASP A 67 9.51 -50.99 8.55
#